data_AF-A0A7V1RCN3-F1
#
_entry.id   AF-A0A7V1RCN3-F1
#
_cell.length_a   1.000
_cell.length_b   1.000
_cell.length_c   1.000
_cell.angle_alpha   90.00
_cell.angle_beta   90.00
_cell.angle_gamma   90.00
#
_symmetry.space_group_name_H-M   'P 1'
#
loop_
_entity.id
_entity.type
_entity.pdbx_description
1 polymer ?
#
loop_
_entity_poly.entity_id
_entity_poly.type
_entity_poly.pdbx_seq_one_letter_code
_entity_poly.pdbx_strand_id
1 'polypeptide(L)'
;MTDYEPLNLFTWCNAGPLALGPGRAPRTGRQLLRGFPFQIGREGGGPAFVLLNGPDSPAAISVRVGQAVHSVLFAHALLDSRLHDGDPPGRIVARYVFVPRTGDPVEVPIRERFEIGVVPVAWGELPFLALPDQDDSLAERYAGEWSSHGYRQTEARQAWPADYYVWAWRNPRPEVTLERIELRGLAAGAASGGPEFMPRLIVAGITLGHVDEDPLERAAAVPVVFTLPREEDAKAAFDLALEVDRGVATYPYPLPLQPPEQFTADPLAGFGQERSNASSPAYAHVAAIPSA
;
A
#
# COMPACT_ATOMS: atom_id res chain seq x y z
N MET A 1 -16.11 -0.10 15.74
CA MET A 1 -14.76 0.49 15.73
C MET A 1 -14.18 0.18 14.37
N THR A 2 -13.61 1.16 13.67
CA THR A 2 -13.01 0.93 12.36
C THR A 2 -11.63 0.31 12.58
N ASP A 3 -11.32 -0.78 11.88
CA ASP A 3 -10.06 -1.51 12.03
C ASP A 3 -8.83 -0.65 11.74
N TYR A 4 -9.01 0.38 10.89
CA TYR A 4 -7.98 1.34 10.51
C TYR A 4 -8.48 2.78 10.59
N GLU A 5 -7.67 3.67 11.17
CA GLU A 5 -8.05 5.07 11.44
C GLU A 5 -6.96 6.05 10.94
N PRO A 6 -7.26 6.95 9.98
CA PRO A 6 -6.30 7.95 9.54
C PRO A 6 -6.08 9.03 10.61
N LEU A 7 -4.82 9.36 10.89
CA LEU A 7 -4.45 10.50 11.72
C LEU A 7 -4.52 11.80 10.93
N ASN A 8 -5.04 12.84 11.58
CA ASN A 8 -5.06 14.18 11.02
C ASN A 8 -3.70 14.86 11.23
N LEU A 9 -2.97 15.13 10.13
CA LEU A 9 -1.66 15.78 10.17
C LEU A 9 -1.66 17.29 9.88
N PHE A 10 -2.84 17.92 9.71
CA PHE A 10 -2.96 19.27 9.10
C PHE A 10 -2.16 20.35 9.80
N THR A 11 -2.01 20.27 11.12
CA THR A 11 -1.27 21.26 11.91
C THR A 11 0.23 21.23 11.67
N TRP A 12 0.75 20.12 11.12
CA TRP A 12 2.18 19.92 10.88
C TRP A 12 2.55 19.96 9.40
N CYS A 13 1.56 19.97 8.50
CA CYS A 13 1.82 20.08 7.07
C CYS A 13 2.50 21.42 6.75
N ASN A 14 3.70 21.36 6.17
CA ASN A 14 4.54 22.50 5.83
C ASN A 14 4.99 22.51 4.35
N ALA A 15 4.61 21.50 3.56
CA ALA A 15 4.89 21.42 2.14
C ALA A 15 3.64 21.07 1.33
N GLY A 16 3.51 21.62 0.13
CA GLY A 16 2.42 21.34 -0.80
C GLY A 16 2.78 20.28 -1.85
N PRO A 17 1.83 19.95 -2.75
CA PRO A 17 2.01 19.01 -3.87
C PRO A 17 3.30 19.20 -4.69
N LEU A 18 3.73 20.45 -4.89
CA LEU A 18 4.94 20.81 -5.65
C LEU A 18 6.23 20.23 -5.04
N ALA A 19 6.23 19.81 -3.77
CA ALA A 19 7.38 19.16 -3.16
C ALA A 19 7.73 17.81 -3.81
N LEU A 20 6.75 17.12 -4.42
CA LEU A 20 6.98 15.88 -5.16
C LEU A 20 7.61 16.11 -6.55
N GLY A 21 7.77 17.37 -6.97
CA GLY A 21 8.36 17.74 -8.25
C GLY A 21 7.41 18.51 -9.17
N PRO A 22 7.95 19.17 -10.22
CA PRO A 22 7.16 19.94 -11.16
C PRO A 22 6.21 19.04 -11.97
N GLY A 23 4.98 19.50 -12.18
CA GLY A 23 3.97 18.76 -12.95
C GLY A 23 3.32 17.58 -12.22
N ARG A 24 3.71 17.31 -10.97
CA ARG A 24 3.09 16.28 -10.13
C ARG A 24 1.81 16.83 -9.49
N ALA A 25 0.74 16.05 -9.56
CA ALA A 25 -0.57 16.39 -9.01
C ALA A 25 -1.09 15.24 -8.12
N PRO A 26 -0.42 14.98 -6.99
CA PRO A 26 -0.83 13.93 -6.06
C PRO A 26 -2.27 14.13 -5.60
N ARG A 27 -2.99 13.03 -5.41
CA ARG A 27 -4.35 13.06 -4.86
C ARG A 27 -4.28 13.46 -3.38
N THR A 28 -5.08 14.45 -2.99
CA THR A 28 -5.19 14.95 -1.60
C THR A 28 -6.58 14.66 -1.04
N GLY A 29 -6.79 14.91 0.25
CA GLY A 29 -8.02 14.56 0.95
C GLY A 29 -8.01 13.12 1.45
N ARG A 30 -9.20 12.52 1.56
CA ARG A 30 -9.36 11.11 1.96
C ARG A 30 -8.97 10.21 0.78
N GLN A 31 -8.00 9.34 1.01
CA GLN A 31 -7.49 8.40 -0.01
C GLN A 31 -7.51 6.97 0.54
N LEU A 32 -7.65 6.00 -0.35
CA LEU A 32 -7.39 4.59 -0.07
C LEU A 32 -6.09 4.23 -0.77
N LEU A 33 -5.07 3.88 0.02
CA LEU A 33 -3.79 3.38 -0.50
C LEU A 33 -3.69 1.91 -0.11
N ARG A 34 -3.74 1.01 -1.10
CA ARG A 34 -3.82 -0.45 -0.89
C ARG A 34 -4.97 -0.91 0.01
N GLY A 35 -6.12 -0.22 -0.09
CA GLY A 35 -7.29 -0.44 0.76
C GLY A 35 -7.22 0.21 2.15
N PHE A 36 -6.10 0.83 2.54
CA PHE A 36 -6.00 1.51 3.84
C PHE A 36 -6.39 2.99 3.75
N PRO A 37 -7.19 3.51 4.71
CA PRO A 37 -7.62 4.89 4.71
C PRO A 37 -6.49 5.82 5.14
N PHE A 38 -6.17 6.82 4.32
CA PHE A 38 -5.26 7.92 4.65
C PHE A 38 -5.95 9.28 4.49
N GLN A 39 -5.53 10.25 5.29
CA GLN A 39 -5.91 11.65 5.13
C GLN A 39 -4.67 12.45 4.68
N ILE A 40 -4.60 12.78 3.39
CA ILE A 40 -3.45 13.48 2.78
C ILE A 40 -3.77 14.96 2.62
N GLY A 41 -3.23 15.79 3.50
CA GLY A 41 -3.53 17.23 3.49
C GLY A 41 -5.03 17.54 3.62
N ARG A 42 -5.38 18.81 3.49
CA ARG A 42 -6.78 19.26 3.51
C ARG A 42 -7.42 19.16 2.13
N GLU A 43 -8.70 18.82 2.12
CA GLU A 43 -9.53 18.97 0.94
C GLU A 43 -9.66 20.47 0.61
N GLY A 44 -9.43 20.86 -0.64
CA GLY A 44 -9.49 22.26 -1.07
C GLY A 44 -8.16 23.04 -1.05
N GLY A 45 -7.03 22.38 -0.77
CA GLY A 45 -5.68 22.92 -1.02
C GLY A 45 -4.90 23.42 0.20
N GLY A 46 -3.66 23.85 -0.04
CA GLY A 46 -2.68 24.25 0.98
C GLY A 46 -1.54 23.24 1.18
N PRO A 47 -0.72 23.39 2.23
CA PRO A 47 0.25 22.38 2.61
C PRO A 47 -0.43 21.03 2.85
N ALA A 48 0.06 19.99 2.18
CA ALA A 48 -0.49 18.65 2.24
C ALA A 48 0.43 17.65 2.97
N PHE A 49 1.72 17.98 3.11
CA PHE A 49 2.73 17.04 3.57
C PHE A 49 3.54 17.60 4.72
N VAL A 50 4.03 16.69 5.57
CA VAL A 50 5.09 16.95 6.53
C VAL A 50 6.44 16.74 5.82
N LEU A 51 7.15 17.82 5.51
CA LEU A 51 8.50 17.81 4.95
C LEU A 51 9.54 17.80 6.07
N LEU A 52 10.44 16.82 6.02
CA LEU A 52 11.64 16.74 6.86
C LEU A 52 12.89 17.07 6.03
N ASN A 53 13.95 17.52 6.72
CA ASN A 53 15.26 17.85 6.14
C ASN A 53 15.24 18.99 5.10
N GLY A 54 14.16 19.76 4.98
CA GLY A 54 14.12 20.99 4.20
C GLY A 54 14.76 22.18 4.96
N PRO A 55 15.10 23.29 4.26
CA PRO A 55 15.75 24.46 4.86
C PRO A 55 15.06 25.04 6.10
N ASP A 56 13.73 24.99 6.13
CA ASP A 56 12.90 25.48 7.25
C ASP A 56 12.12 24.35 7.93
N SER A 57 12.49 23.08 7.67
CA SER A 57 11.84 21.95 8.29
C SER A 57 12.20 21.88 9.78
N PRO A 58 11.21 21.67 10.67
CA PRO A 58 11.51 21.43 12.07
C PRO A 58 12.36 20.16 12.22
N ALA A 59 13.31 20.17 13.16
CA ALA A 59 14.18 19.02 13.43
C ALA A 59 13.37 17.78 13.88
N ALA A 60 12.25 18.01 14.58
CA ALA A 60 11.32 16.99 15.00
C ALA A 60 9.88 17.51 14.99
N ILE A 61 8.94 16.66 14.58
CA ILE A 61 7.50 16.90 14.66
C ILE A 61 6.90 15.87 15.60
N SER A 62 6.02 16.31 16.50
CA SER A 62 5.36 15.45 17.46
C SER A 62 3.87 15.34 17.14
N VAL A 63 3.44 14.14 16.74
CA VAL A 63 2.06 13.81 16.38
C VAL A 63 1.43 13.03 17.53
N ARG A 64 0.38 13.57 18.15
CA ARG A 64 -0.34 12.87 19.22
C ARG A 64 -1.15 11.69 18.68
N VAL A 65 -1.12 10.58 19.41
CA VAL A 65 -1.90 9.37 19.13
C VAL A 65 -2.88 9.12 20.27
N GLY A 66 -2.38 8.86 21.48
CA GLY A 66 -3.19 8.74 22.69
C GLY A 66 -4.03 7.47 22.77
N GLN A 67 -3.74 6.46 21.96
CA GLN A 67 -4.52 5.22 21.81
C GLN A 67 -3.61 3.98 21.84
N ALA A 68 -4.16 2.83 22.24
CA ALA A 68 -3.54 1.53 22.03
C ALA A 68 -3.70 1.14 20.55
N VAL A 69 -2.64 0.67 19.90
CA VAL A 69 -2.61 0.34 18.47
C VAL A 69 -1.75 -0.89 18.23
N HIS A 70 -2.14 -1.72 17.27
CA HIS A 70 -1.36 -2.89 16.84
C HIS A 70 -0.32 -2.54 15.78
N SER A 71 -0.65 -1.58 14.90
CA SER A 71 0.25 -1.11 13.86
C SER A 71 0.08 0.37 13.56
N VAL A 72 1.09 0.96 12.92
CA VAL A 72 1.05 2.33 12.40
C VAL A 72 1.58 2.30 10.97
N LEU A 73 0.75 2.68 10.02
CA LEU A 73 1.09 2.78 8.60
C LEU A 73 1.47 4.21 8.24
N PHE A 74 2.45 4.36 7.36
CA PHE A 74 2.96 5.63 6.87
C PHE A 74 2.87 5.65 5.35
N ALA A 75 2.29 6.70 4.79
CA ALA A 75 2.42 7.04 3.38
C ALA A 75 3.50 8.13 3.26
N HIS A 76 4.65 7.78 2.67
CA HIS A 76 5.81 8.67 2.59
C HIS A 76 6.63 8.46 1.32
N ALA A 77 7.43 9.46 0.96
CA ALA A 77 8.32 9.41 -0.19
C ALA A 77 9.62 10.18 0.08
N LEU A 78 10.72 9.65 -0.43
CA LEU A 78 12.00 10.32 -0.48
C LEU A 78 12.02 11.26 -1.69
N LEU A 79 12.52 12.48 -1.52
CA LEU A 79 12.60 13.47 -2.60
C LEU A 79 13.98 13.53 -3.24
N ASP A 80 15.03 13.24 -2.48
CA ASP A 80 16.41 13.28 -2.95
C ASP A 80 17.11 11.95 -2.67
N SER A 81 17.75 11.39 -3.69
CA SER A 81 18.56 10.18 -3.62
C SER A 81 19.92 10.43 -4.26
N ARG A 82 20.93 9.72 -3.75
CA ARG A 82 22.26 9.61 -4.37
C ARG A 82 22.62 8.15 -4.66
N LEU A 83 21.65 7.23 -4.68
CA LEU A 83 21.90 5.82 -5.01
C LEU A 83 22.57 5.68 -6.38
N HIS A 84 22.10 6.44 -7.37
CA HIS A 84 22.68 6.46 -8.71
C HIS A 84 24.02 7.20 -8.80
N ASP A 85 24.38 7.96 -7.77
CA ASP A 85 25.70 8.59 -7.63
C ASP A 85 26.70 7.68 -6.89
N GLY A 86 26.29 6.45 -6.55
CA GLY A 86 27.13 5.44 -5.91
C GLY A 86 26.99 5.36 -4.38
N ASP A 87 26.04 6.07 -3.76
CA ASP A 87 25.77 5.89 -2.34
C ASP A 87 25.18 4.49 -2.06
N PRO A 88 25.49 3.89 -0.89
CA PRO A 88 24.99 2.56 -0.57
C PRO A 88 23.50 2.59 -0.20
N PRO A 89 22.75 1.52 -0.50
CA PRO A 89 21.40 1.35 0.03
C PRO A 89 21.42 1.24 1.56
N GLY A 90 20.31 1.59 2.21
CA GLY A 90 20.17 1.49 3.66
C GLY A 90 20.65 2.70 4.44
N ARG A 91 21.02 3.82 3.78
CA ARG A 91 21.31 5.07 4.48
C ARG A 91 20.06 5.51 5.25
N ILE A 92 20.27 5.90 6.51
CA ILE A 92 19.23 6.48 7.35
C ILE A 92 18.91 7.89 6.84
N VAL A 93 17.64 8.14 6.50
CA VAL A 93 17.14 9.42 5.98
C VAL A 93 16.24 10.14 6.98
N ALA A 94 15.69 9.41 7.95
CA ALA A 94 14.91 9.94 9.08
C ALA A 94 14.90 8.92 10.23
N ARG A 95 14.34 9.33 11.38
CA ARG A 95 14.04 8.43 12.49
C ARG A 95 12.61 8.68 12.96
N TYR A 96 11.82 7.62 13.05
CA TYR A 96 10.48 7.69 13.65
C TYR A 96 10.55 7.10 15.05
N VAL A 97 10.10 7.87 16.05
CA VAL A 97 10.16 7.47 17.46
C VAL A 97 8.75 7.29 17.99
N PHE A 98 8.45 6.09 18.42
CA PHE A 98 7.17 5.70 18.99
C PHE A 98 7.26 5.84 20.51
N VAL A 99 6.58 6.82 21.06
CA VAL A 99 6.65 7.13 22.50
C VAL A 99 5.42 6.55 23.19
N PRO A 100 5.56 5.43 23.92
CA PRO A 100 4.47 4.89 24.71
C PRO A 100 4.18 5.80 25.91
N ARG A 101 2.97 5.70 26.45
CA ARG A 101 2.59 6.39 27.69
C ARG A 101 3.45 5.97 28.89
N THR A 102 3.89 4.71 28.89
CA THR A 102 4.75 4.15 29.94
C THR A 102 5.85 3.28 29.33
N GLY A 103 7.06 3.38 29.89
CA GLY A 103 8.24 2.67 29.43
C GLY A 103 9.03 3.44 28.36
N ASP A 104 10.06 2.79 27.83
CA ASP A 104 11.01 3.46 26.93
C ASP A 104 10.45 3.68 25.52
N PRO A 105 10.80 4.80 24.86
CA PRO A 105 10.51 5.01 23.45
C PRO A 105 11.17 3.96 22.56
N VAL A 106 10.48 3.60 21.46
CA VAL A 106 11.04 2.75 20.41
C VAL A 106 11.45 3.63 19.24
N GLU A 107 12.74 3.70 18.96
CA GLU A 107 13.27 4.44 17.81
C GLU A 107 13.50 3.49 16.62
N VAL A 108 12.94 3.85 15.46
CA VAL A 108 13.08 3.11 14.22
C VAL A 108 13.78 3.97 13.18
N PRO A 109 14.92 3.52 12.62
CA PRO A 109 15.55 4.21 11.51
C PRO A 109 14.73 4.03 10.24
N ILE A 110 14.49 5.11 9.52
CA ILE A 110 13.90 5.07 8.18
C ILE A 110 15.06 5.14 7.20
N ARG A 111 15.22 4.07 6.41
CA ARG A 111 16.36 3.89 5.53
C ARG A 111 15.91 3.88 4.08
N GLU A 112 16.71 4.54 3.25
CA GLU A 112 16.54 4.50 1.81
C GLU A 112 16.66 3.06 1.29
N ARG A 113 15.72 2.69 0.41
CA ARG A 113 15.54 1.35 -0.18
C ARG A 113 15.08 0.25 0.79
N PHE A 114 14.72 0.58 2.03
CA PHE A 114 14.09 -0.37 2.96
C PHE A 114 12.70 0.10 3.35
N GLU A 115 12.58 1.13 4.18
CA GLU A 115 11.29 1.67 4.59
C GLU A 115 10.77 2.71 3.60
N ILE A 116 11.63 3.36 2.83
CA ILE A 116 11.25 4.46 1.92
C ILE A 116 12.10 4.46 0.65
N GLY A 117 11.61 5.05 -0.44
CA GLY A 117 12.35 5.27 -1.68
C GLY A 117 11.92 6.54 -2.41
N VAL A 118 12.61 6.87 -3.50
CA VAL A 118 12.24 7.97 -4.39
C VAL A 118 11.10 7.59 -5.34
N VAL A 119 10.40 8.60 -5.85
CA VAL A 119 9.38 8.48 -6.89
C VAL A 119 9.59 9.58 -7.93
N PRO A 120 9.77 9.27 -9.24
CA PRO A 120 9.75 7.94 -9.83
C PRO A 120 10.97 7.09 -9.42
N VAL A 121 10.81 5.77 -9.53
CA VAL A 121 11.82 4.76 -9.23
C VAL A 121 12.16 3.97 -10.50
N ALA A 122 13.36 3.40 -10.59
CA ALA A 122 13.73 2.50 -11.67
C ALA A 122 13.27 1.05 -11.41
N TRP A 123 13.25 0.24 -12.47
CA TRP A 123 12.94 -1.19 -12.34
C TRP A 123 13.94 -1.92 -11.44
N GLY A 124 13.43 -2.69 -10.48
CA GLY A 124 14.24 -3.44 -9.51
C GLY A 124 14.69 -2.64 -8.28
N GLU A 125 14.24 -1.39 -8.13
CA GLU A 125 14.69 -0.48 -7.06
C GLU A 125 13.61 -0.12 -6.04
N LEU A 126 12.50 -0.88 -6.02
CA LEU A 126 11.49 -0.74 -4.97
C LEU A 126 12.11 -1.01 -3.59
N PRO A 127 11.63 -0.32 -2.53
CA PRO A 127 12.07 -0.54 -1.17
C PRO A 127 11.69 -1.95 -0.68
N PHE A 128 12.52 -2.53 0.19
CA PHE A 128 12.36 -3.92 0.62
C PHE A 128 11.27 -4.15 1.68
N LEU A 129 10.96 -3.14 2.50
CA LEU A 129 10.04 -3.24 3.64
C LEU A 129 8.77 -2.40 3.45
N ALA A 130 8.65 -1.70 2.32
CA ALA A 130 7.52 -0.85 1.99
C ALA A 130 6.99 -1.20 0.60
N LEU A 131 5.72 -0.91 0.39
CA LEU A 131 5.02 -1.28 -0.84
C LEU A 131 4.54 -0.02 -1.56
N PRO A 132 4.44 -0.01 -2.89
CA PRO A 132 3.81 1.08 -3.62
C PRO A 132 2.43 1.46 -3.08
N ASP A 133 2.03 2.72 -3.21
CA ASP A 133 0.69 3.18 -2.83
C ASP A 133 -0.45 2.64 -3.71
N GLN A 134 -0.12 1.95 -4.80
CA GLN A 134 -1.05 1.24 -5.68
C GLN A 134 -1.05 -0.27 -5.42
N ASP A 135 -2.06 -0.96 -5.96
CA ASP A 135 -2.15 -2.41 -5.96
C ASP A 135 -1.64 -3.04 -7.25
N ASP A 136 -1.26 -4.32 -7.14
CA ASP A 136 -1.07 -5.17 -8.31
C ASP A 136 -2.40 -5.23 -9.06
N SER A 137 -2.33 -5.19 -10.39
CA SER A 137 -3.53 -5.13 -11.23
C SER A 137 -3.49 -6.23 -12.28
N LEU A 138 -4.65 -6.58 -12.80
CA LEU A 138 -4.75 -7.46 -13.95
C LEU A 138 -4.65 -6.64 -15.24
N ALA A 139 -4.13 -7.26 -16.29
CA ALA A 139 -4.27 -6.69 -17.63
C ALA A 139 -5.76 -6.66 -18.04
N GLU A 140 -6.09 -5.86 -19.06
CA GLU A 140 -7.38 -6.00 -19.71
C GLU A 140 -7.50 -7.41 -20.31
N ARG A 141 -8.54 -8.15 -19.91
CA ARG A 141 -8.65 -9.59 -20.20
C ARG A 141 -8.74 -9.86 -21.70
N TYR A 142 -9.57 -9.09 -22.41
CA TYR A 142 -9.91 -9.35 -23.82
C TYR A 142 -9.35 -8.31 -24.81
N ALA A 143 -8.64 -7.28 -24.34
CA ALA A 143 -8.17 -6.17 -25.18
C ALA A 143 -6.81 -5.63 -24.71
N GLY A 144 -6.08 -4.93 -25.58
CA GLY A 144 -4.82 -4.27 -25.24
C GLY A 144 -3.80 -4.32 -26.37
N GLU A 145 -2.66 -3.63 -26.18
CA GLU A 145 -1.69 -3.40 -27.25
C GLU A 145 -0.96 -4.68 -27.70
N TRP A 146 -0.81 -4.84 -29.02
CA TRP A 146 -0.07 -5.96 -29.61
C TRP A 146 1.41 -5.96 -29.21
N SER A 147 2.02 -4.78 -29.14
CA SER A 147 3.41 -4.58 -28.68
C SER A 147 3.66 -5.12 -27.27
N SER A 148 2.62 -5.23 -26.44
CA SER A 148 2.72 -5.75 -25.07
C SER A 148 2.43 -7.24 -24.95
N HIS A 149 2.29 -8.00 -26.06
CA HIS A 149 1.86 -9.41 -26.02
C HIS A 149 2.69 -10.27 -25.06
N GLY A 150 4.00 -10.02 -24.93
CA GLY A 150 4.88 -10.75 -24.01
C GLY A 150 4.52 -10.50 -22.55
N TYR A 151 4.41 -9.23 -22.14
CA TYR A 151 3.98 -8.86 -20.78
C TYR A 151 2.57 -9.36 -20.46
N ARG A 152 1.69 -9.42 -21.45
CA ARG A 152 0.32 -9.88 -21.24
C ARG A 152 0.21 -11.36 -20.91
N GLN A 153 1.23 -12.18 -21.23
CA GLN A 153 1.25 -13.59 -20.83
C GLN A 153 1.36 -13.80 -19.32
N THR A 154 1.80 -12.78 -18.55
CA THR A 154 1.84 -12.87 -17.10
C THR A 154 0.47 -12.59 -16.46
N GLU A 155 -0.47 -12.03 -17.23
CA GLU A 155 -1.84 -11.61 -16.85
C GLU A 155 -1.94 -10.57 -15.72
N ALA A 156 -0.93 -10.49 -14.85
CA ALA A 156 -0.79 -9.57 -13.75
C ALA A 156 0.28 -8.52 -14.04
N ARG A 157 0.09 -7.34 -13.44
CA ARG A 157 0.99 -6.19 -13.46
C ARG A 157 1.37 -5.88 -12.03
N GLN A 158 2.68 -5.80 -11.80
CA GLN A 158 3.23 -5.35 -10.53
C GLN A 158 2.79 -3.91 -10.24
N ALA A 159 2.42 -3.64 -8.99
CA ALA A 159 2.16 -2.30 -8.49
C ALA A 159 3.36 -1.37 -8.70
N TRP A 160 3.09 -0.11 -8.99
CA TRP A 160 4.11 0.93 -9.12
C TRP A 160 3.72 2.14 -8.26
N PRO A 161 4.67 2.80 -7.59
CA PRO A 161 4.34 3.96 -6.76
C PRO A 161 3.85 5.09 -7.67
N ALA A 162 2.63 5.56 -7.42
CA ALA A 162 2.15 6.79 -8.03
C ALA A 162 2.84 7.97 -7.36
N ASP A 163 2.69 8.11 -6.05
CA ASP A 163 3.24 9.24 -5.29
C ASP A 163 3.99 8.82 -4.03
N TYR A 164 3.62 7.69 -3.43
CA TYR A 164 4.11 7.27 -2.13
C TYR A 164 4.48 5.80 -2.06
N TYR A 165 5.25 5.47 -1.02
CA TYR A 165 5.34 4.12 -0.48
C TYR A 165 4.54 4.05 0.82
N VAL A 166 3.94 2.89 1.06
CA VAL A 166 3.25 2.52 2.29
C VAL A 166 4.16 1.59 3.09
N TRP A 167 4.55 2.02 4.28
CA TRP A 167 5.33 1.23 5.23
C TRP A 167 4.53 1.05 6.52
N ALA A 168 4.61 -0.13 7.14
CA ALA A 168 3.92 -0.44 8.39
C ALA A 168 4.91 -0.73 9.52
N TRP A 169 4.73 -0.05 10.65
CA TRP A 169 5.37 -0.40 11.91
C TRP A 169 4.44 -1.28 12.73
N ARG A 170 4.90 -2.46 13.15
CA ARG A 170 4.21 -3.31 14.13
C ARG A 170 4.58 -2.88 15.54
N ASN A 171 3.59 -2.57 16.36
CA ASN A 171 3.80 -2.16 17.73
C ASN A 171 4.21 -3.40 18.56
N PRO A 172 5.42 -3.42 19.17
CA PRO A 172 5.84 -4.56 19.99
C PRO A 172 5.09 -4.65 21.33
N ARG A 173 4.34 -3.61 21.72
CA ARG A 173 3.56 -3.51 22.97
C ARG A 173 2.18 -2.91 22.69
N PRO A 174 1.29 -3.61 21.97
CA PRO A 174 -0.03 -3.10 21.57
C PRO A 174 -0.94 -2.78 22.76
N GLU A 175 -0.74 -3.43 23.90
CA GLU A 175 -1.47 -3.21 25.15
C GLU A 175 -1.13 -1.87 25.83
N VAL A 176 0.03 -1.28 25.50
CA VAL A 176 0.45 0.02 26.01
C VAL A 176 -0.01 1.09 25.03
N THR A 177 -0.72 2.09 25.54
CA THR A 177 -1.08 3.25 24.72
C THR A 177 0.16 3.91 24.11
N LEU A 178 0.17 4.03 22.79
CA LEU A 178 1.08 4.90 22.08
C LEU A 178 0.64 6.35 22.33
N GLU A 179 1.45 7.13 23.04
CA GLU A 179 1.10 8.50 23.39
C GLU A 179 1.26 9.43 22.18
N ARG A 180 2.40 9.31 21.49
CA ARG A 180 2.75 10.12 20.33
C ARG A 180 3.79 9.45 19.46
N ILE A 181 3.88 9.93 18.22
CA ILE A 181 4.93 9.59 17.26
C ILE A 181 5.76 10.84 17.03
N GLU A 182 7.08 10.73 17.11
CA GLU A 182 8.00 11.80 16.74
C GLU A 182 8.65 11.50 15.40
N LEU A 183 8.39 12.35 14.42
CA LEU A 183 9.02 12.32 13.10
C LEU A 183 10.27 13.19 13.17
N ARG A 184 11.46 12.58 13.18
CA ARG A 184 12.72 13.29 13.31
C ARG A 184 13.50 13.28 11.99
N GLY A 185 13.86 14.47 11.53
CA GLY A 185 14.83 14.62 10.44
C GLY A 185 16.24 14.23 10.89
N LEU A 186 17.20 14.27 9.97
CA LEU A 186 18.60 14.13 10.30
C LEU A 186 19.11 15.41 10.97
N ALA A 187 19.93 15.27 12.00
CA ALA A 187 20.68 16.40 12.54
C ALA A 187 21.74 16.85 11.51
N ALA A 188 21.98 18.16 11.42
CA ALA A 188 23.05 18.72 10.60
C ALA A 188 24.40 18.04 10.97
N GLY A 189 25.08 17.45 9.99
CA GLY A 189 26.35 16.73 10.19
C GLY A 189 26.25 15.26 10.63
N ALA A 190 25.04 14.72 10.86
CA ALA A 190 24.84 13.30 11.19
C ALA A 190 24.67 12.39 9.96
N ALA A 191 24.63 12.96 8.75
CA ALA A 191 24.58 12.19 7.52
C ALA A 191 25.92 11.49 7.29
N SER A 192 25.90 10.15 7.26
CA SER A 192 27.03 9.32 6.86
C SER A 192 27.28 9.50 5.36
N GLY A 193 27.96 10.59 4.99
CA GLY A 193 28.17 11.00 3.60
C GLY A 193 28.76 12.40 3.41
N GLY A 194 29.27 13.00 4.49
CA GLY A 194 29.75 14.38 4.54
C GLY A 194 28.67 15.37 5.01
N PRO A 195 29.06 16.58 5.41
CA PRO A 195 28.16 17.61 5.94
C PRO A 195 27.13 18.18 4.94
N GLU A 196 27.09 17.72 3.68
CA GLU A 196 26.42 18.45 2.58
C GLU A 196 25.14 17.80 2.03
N PHE A 197 24.89 16.50 2.26
CA PHE A 197 23.68 15.85 1.73
C PHE A 197 22.68 15.50 2.82
N MET A 198 21.59 16.26 2.85
CA MET A 198 20.43 16.02 3.69
C MET A 198 19.25 15.61 2.79
N PRO A 199 18.96 14.31 2.66
CA PRO A 199 17.90 13.86 1.77
C PRO A 199 16.55 14.32 2.30
N ARG A 200 15.82 15.12 1.53
CA ARG A 200 14.47 15.55 1.90
C ARG A 200 13.51 14.40 1.72
N LEU A 201 12.53 14.32 2.62
CA LEU A 201 11.43 13.37 2.52
C LEU A 201 10.13 14.01 2.97
N ILE A 202 9.03 13.45 2.51
CA ILE A 202 7.70 13.83 2.93
C ILE A 202 6.99 12.68 3.65
N VAL A 203 6.19 13.00 4.66
CA VAL A 203 5.14 12.12 5.19
C VAL A 203 3.80 12.73 4.78
N ALA A 204 3.07 12.02 3.94
CA ALA A 204 1.79 12.45 3.38
C ALA A 204 0.61 12.10 4.30
N GLY A 205 0.69 10.96 4.98
CA GLY A 205 -0.36 10.50 5.89
C GLY A 205 0.14 9.42 6.85
N ILE A 206 -0.56 9.27 7.97
CA ILE A 206 -0.36 8.21 8.95
C ILE A 206 -1.72 7.58 9.24
N THR A 207 -1.75 6.25 9.36
CA THR A 207 -2.96 5.48 9.67
C THR A 207 -2.67 4.51 10.80
N LEU A 208 -3.55 4.47 11.80
CA LEU A 208 -3.47 3.57 12.93
C LEU A 208 -4.21 2.28 12.61
N GLY A 209 -3.60 1.14 12.93
CA GLY A 209 -4.23 -0.17 12.88
C GLY A 209 -4.62 -0.65 14.28
N HIS A 210 -5.89 -1.03 14.43
CA HIS A 210 -6.49 -1.45 15.70
C HIS A 210 -6.72 -2.96 15.78
N VAL A 211 -6.35 -3.71 14.74
CA VAL A 211 -6.49 -5.17 14.64
C VAL A 211 -5.13 -5.86 14.69
N ASP A 212 -5.08 -7.03 15.33
CA ASP A 212 -3.86 -7.81 15.43
C ASP A 212 -3.56 -8.62 14.16
N GLU A 213 -3.05 -7.93 13.14
CA GLU A 213 -2.66 -8.54 11.86
C GLU A 213 -1.48 -7.79 11.22
N ASP A 214 -0.81 -8.43 10.25
CA ASP A 214 0.10 -7.68 9.38
C ASP A 214 -0.73 -6.94 8.31
N PRO A 215 -0.68 -5.60 8.27
CA PRO A 215 -1.50 -4.85 7.33
C PRO A 215 -1.01 -4.95 5.88
N LEU A 216 0.25 -5.28 5.63
CA LEU A 216 0.82 -5.26 4.28
C LEU A 216 1.06 -6.65 3.70
N GLU A 217 1.04 -7.68 4.54
CA GLU A 217 1.13 -9.08 4.12
C GLU A 217 -0.26 -9.70 3.91
N ARG A 218 -0.56 -10.07 2.67
CA ARG A 218 -1.78 -10.83 2.32
C ARG A 218 -1.58 -12.30 2.63
N ALA A 219 -2.66 -12.97 3.04
CA ALA A 219 -2.69 -14.42 3.06
C ALA A 219 -2.51 -14.99 1.65
N ALA A 220 -1.99 -16.22 1.56
CA ALA A 220 -1.85 -16.92 0.29
C ALA A 220 -3.20 -17.00 -0.44
N ALA A 221 -3.15 -16.88 -1.77
CA ALA A 221 -4.38 -16.86 -2.56
C ALA A 221 -5.15 -18.17 -2.41
N VAL A 222 -6.44 -18.08 -2.08
CA VAL A 222 -7.34 -19.23 -1.96
C VAL A 222 -8.37 -19.21 -3.09
N PRO A 223 -8.73 -20.37 -3.65
CA PRO A 223 -9.83 -20.44 -4.59
C PRO A 223 -11.15 -20.20 -3.85
N VAL A 224 -11.93 -19.24 -4.34
CA VAL A 224 -13.27 -18.95 -3.83
C VAL A 224 -14.29 -19.20 -4.93
N VAL A 225 -15.37 -19.89 -4.57
CA VAL A 225 -16.55 -20.03 -5.43
C VAL A 225 -17.59 -19.04 -4.92
N PHE A 226 -18.17 -18.27 -5.84
CA PHE A 226 -19.23 -17.33 -5.51
C PHE A 226 -20.44 -17.56 -6.42
N THR A 227 -21.60 -17.26 -5.86
CA THR A 227 -22.89 -17.38 -6.51
C THR A 227 -23.62 -16.05 -6.44
N LEU A 228 -24.37 -15.74 -7.49
CA LEU A 228 -25.22 -14.55 -7.52
C LEU A 228 -26.61 -14.94 -6.99
N PRO A 229 -27.12 -14.28 -5.94
CA PRO A 229 -28.35 -14.69 -5.28
C PRO A 229 -29.61 -14.38 -6.10
N ARG A 230 -29.52 -13.47 -7.08
CA ARG A 230 -30.63 -13.11 -7.97
C ARG A 230 -30.54 -13.93 -9.25
N GLU A 231 -31.64 -14.58 -9.60
CA GLU A 231 -31.70 -15.48 -10.76
C GLU A 231 -31.40 -14.77 -12.10
N GLU A 232 -31.83 -13.52 -12.23
CA GLU A 232 -31.55 -12.68 -13.41
C GLU A 232 -30.03 -12.45 -13.57
N ASP A 233 -29.37 -12.01 -12.50
CA ASP A 233 -27.91 -11.78 -12.50
C ASP A 233 -27.15 -13.09 -12.72
N ALA A 234 -27.61 -14.19 -12.12
CA ALA A 234 -26.98 -15.50 -12.24
C ALA A 234 -27.00 -16.06 -13.68
N LYS A 235 -28.08 -15.80 -14.41
CA LYS A 235 -28.29 -16.28 -15.80
C LYS A 235 -27.80 -15.30 -16.87
N ALA A 236 -27.41 -14.10 -16.49
CA ALA A 236 -26.83 -13.13 -17.42
C ALA A 236 -25.58 -13.69 -18.10
N ALA A 237 -25.28 -13.13 -19.29
CA ALA A 237 -24.04 -13.43 -19.99
C ALA A 237 -22.84 -13.09 -19.10
N PHE A 238 -21.84 -13.96 -19.09
CA PHE A 238 -20.67 -13.83 -18.23
C PHE A 238 -19.91 -12.51 -18.48
N ASP A 239 -19.95 -11.62 -17.48
CA ASP A 239 -19.21 -10.35 -17.48
C ASP A 239 -19.00 -9.91 -16.03
N LEU A 240 -18.03 -10.54 -15.34
CA LEU A 240 -17.78 -10.32 -13.92
C LEU A 240 -16.37 -9.80 -13.64
N ALA A 241 -16.31 -8.80 -12.77
CA ALA A 241 -15.12 -8.36 -12.06
C ALA A 241 -15.28 -8.64 -10.57
N LEU A 242 -14.17 -8.87 -9.88
CA LEU A 242 -14.13 -9.09 -8.44
C LEU A 242 -13.16 -8.11 -7.80
N GLU A 243 -13.67 -7.29 -6.90
CA GLU A 243 -12.87 -6.42 -6.04
C GLU A 243 -12.90 -6.97 -4.61
N VAL A 244 -11.76 -6.92 -3.94
CA VAL A 244 -11.60 -7.42 -2.57
C VAL A 244 -10.98 -6.31 -1.74
N ASP A 245 -11.62 -5.96 -0.64
CA ASP A 245 -11.08 -4.95 0.27
C ASP A 245 -9.72 -5.40 0.80
N ARG A 246 -8.74 -4.49 0.83
CA ARG A 246 -7.35 -4.74 1.27
C ARG A 246 -6.76 -6.05 0.70
N GLY A 247 -7.15 -6.40 -0.53
CA GLY A 247 -6.83 -7.66 -1.19
C GLY A 247 -6.75 -7.51 -2.70
N VAL A 248 -6.48 -8.63 -3.36
CA VAL A 248 -6.49 -8.75 -4.83
C VAL A 248 -7.17 -10.05 -5.22
N ALA A 249 -7.77 -10.04 -6.41
CA ALA A 249 -8.38 -11.21 -7.02
C ALA A 249 -7.82 -11.45 -8.42
N THR A 250 -7.81 -12.72 -8.83
CA THR A 250 -7.64 -13.05 -10.25
C THR A 250 -8.92 -12.77 -11.02
N TYR A 251 -8.85 -12.93 -12.33
CA TYR A 251 -10.01 -13.02 -13.20
C TYR A 251 -11.06 -14.01 -12.65
N PRO A 252 -12.34 -13.60 -12.56
CA PRO A 252 -13.46 -14.53 -12.47
C PRO A 252 -13.52 -15.48 -13.65
N TYR A 253 -13.79 -16.75 -13.40
CA TYR A 253 -14.04 -17.77 -14.41
C TYR A 253 -15.38 -18.46 -14.14
N PRO A 254 -16.26 -18.61 -15.15
CA PRO A 254 -17.51 -19.32 -14.97
C PRO A 254 -17.24 -20.80 -14.72
N LEU A 255 -17.92 -21.37 -13.74
CA LEU A 255 -17.86 -22.79 -13.48
C LEU A 255 -18.89 -23.54 -14.35
N PRO A 256 -18.60 -24.79 -14.73
CA PRO A 256 -19.58 -25.66 -15.37
C PRO A 256 -20.85 -25.80 -14.53
N LEU A 257 -22.00 -25.92 -15.19
CA LEU A 257 -23.29 -26.19 -14.52
C LEU A 257 -23.45 -27.66 -14.11
N GLN A 258 -22.53 -28.52 -14.51
CA GLN A 258 -22.51 -29.95 -14.18
C GLN A 258 -22.27 -30.13 -12.66
N PRO A 259 -23.06 -30.96 -11.97
CA PRO A 259 -22.82 -31.28 -10.57
C PRO A 259 -21.43 -31.91 -10.32
N PRO A 260 -20.76 -31.60 -9.19
CA PRO A 260 -19.42 -32.11 -8.89
C PRO A 260 -19.32 -33.64 -8.91
N GLU A 261 -20.35 -34.34 -8.44
CA GLU A 261 -20.40 -35.81 -8.41
C GLU A 261 -20.38 -36.38 -9.84
N GLN A 262 -21.15 -35.75 -10.74
CA GLN A 262 -21.20 -36.15 -12.13
C GLN A 262 -19.88 -35.83 -12.85
N PHE A 263 -19.25 -34.69 -12.53
CA PHE A 263 -17.94 -34.33 -13.07
C PHE A 263 -16.87 -35.35 -12.64
N THR A 264 -16.83 -35.71 -11.35
CA THR A 264 -15.80 -36.63 -10.81
C THR A 264 -15.96 -38.06 -11.34
N ALA A 265 -17.19 -38.46 -11.68
CA ALA A 265 -17.49 -39.76 -12.25
C ALA A 265 -17.26 -39.83 -13.79
N ASP A 266 -17.05 -38.69 -14.45
CA ASP A 266 -16.88 -38.64 -15.91
C ASP A 266 -15.46 -39.11 -16.30
N PRO A 267 -15.31 -40.19 -17.10
CA PRO A 267 -14.00 -40.64 -17.57
C PRO A 267 -13.28 -39.61 -18.46
N LEU A 268 -13.99 -38.58 -18.94
CA LEU A 268 -13.46 -37.44 -19.71
C LEU A 268 -13.53 -36.13 -18.93
N ALA A 269 -13.61 -36.16 -17.60
CA ALA A 269 -13.65 -34.96 -16.75
C ALA A 269 -12.57 -33.93 -17.16
N GLY A 270 -13.01 -32.73 -17.51
CA GLY A 270 -12.15 -31.62 -17.94
C GLY A 270 -11.71 -31.64 -19.41
N PHE A 271 -11.99 -32.71 -20.17
CA PHE A 271 -11.67 -32.78 -21.61
C PHE A 271 -12.88 -32.38 -22.46
N GLY A 272 -12.78 -31.25 -23.16
CA GLY A 272 -13.85 -30.77 -24.06
C GLY A 272 -15.14 -30.36 -23.35
N GLN A 273 -15.09 -30.15 -22.03
CA GLN A 273 -16.25 -29.72 -21.25
C GLN A 273 -16.78 -28.38 -21.77
N GLU A 274 -18.10 -28.32 -21.99
CA GLU A 274 -18.75 -27.10 -22.44
C GLU A 274 -18.58 -26.00 -21.38
N ARG A 275 -18.11 -24.83 -21.83
CA ARG A 275 -17.97 -23.66 -20.95
C ARG A 275 -19.35 -23.11 -20.65
N SER A 276 -19.62 -22.84 -19.37
CA SER A 276 -20.76 -22.03 -19.00
C SER A 276 -20.55 -20.60 -19.48
N ASN A 277 -21.58 -20.04 -20.11
CA ASN A 277 -21.64 -18.60 -20.44
C ASN A 277 -22.44 -17.81 -19.40
N ALA A 278 -22.86 -18.45 -18.31
CA ALA A 278 -23.60 -17.83 -17.23
C ALA A 278 -22.65 -17.22 -16.19
N SER A 279 -23.10 -16.15 -15.54
CA SER A 279 -22.36 -15.47 -14.47
C SER A 279 -22.30 -16.25 -13.14
N SER A 280 -23.07 -17.33 -12.97
CA SER A 280 -23.06 -18.11 -11.72
C SER A 280 -23.23 -19.61 -11.98
N PRO A 281 -22.52 -20.49 -11.22
CA PRO A 281 -21.45 -20.16 -10.29
C PRO A 281 -20.17 -19.73 -11.02
N ALA A 282 -19.32 -18.95 -10.35
CA ALA A 282 -18.01 -18.56 -10.84
C ALA A 282 -16.96 -18.74 -9.75
N TYR A 283 -15.70 -18.82 -10.15
CA TYR A 283 -14.57 -18.88 -9.21
C TYR A 283 -13.49 -17.87 -9.55
N ALA A 284 -12.75 -17.46 -8.53
CA ALA A 284 -11.52 -16.69 -8.65
C ALA A 284 -10.55 -17.11 -7.53
N HIS A 285 -9.27 -16.77 -7.66
CA HIS A 285 -8.37 -16.82 -6.51
C HIS A 285 -8.35 -15.45 -5.84
N VAL A 286 -8.44 -15.44 -4.51
CA VAL A 286 -8.43 -14.23 -3.69
C VAL A 286 -7.29 -14.30 -2.70
N ALA A 287 -6.47 -13.26 -2.66
CA ALA A 287 -5.45 -13.03 -1.63
C ALA A 287 -5.78 -11.72 -0.92
N ALA A 288 -6.03 -11.77 0.37
CA ALA A 288 -6.42 -10.61 1.17
C ALA A 288 -5.84 -10.71 2.59
N ILE A 289 -5.85 -9.59 3.31
CA ILE A 289 -5.55 -9.62 4.74
C ILE A 289 -6.70 -10.28 5.53
N PRO A 290 -6.46 -10.82 6.74
CA PRO A 290 -7.50 -11.52 7.50
C PRO A 290 -8.74 -10.70 7.85
N SER A 291 -8.61 -9.38 8.08
CA SER A 291 -9.73 -8.49 8.38
C SER A 291 -10.47 -7.94 7.16
N ALA A 292 -10.12 -8.37 5.94
CA ALA A 292 -10.78 -7.97 4.70
C ALA A 292 -12.23 -8.42 4.61
#